data_AF-A0A963WNK9-F1
#
_entry.id   AF-A0A963WNK9-F1
#
_cell.length_a   1.000
_cell.length_b   1.000
_cell.length_c   1.000
_cell.angle_alpha   90.00
_cell.angle_beta   90.00
_cell.angle_gamma   90.00
#
_symmetry.space_group_name_H-M   'P 1'
#
loop_
_entity.id
_entity.type
_entity.pdbx_description
1 polymer ?
#
loop_
_entity_poly.entity_id
_entity_poly.type
_entity_poly.pdbx_seq_one_letter_code
_entity_poly.pdbx_strand_id
1 'polypeptide(L)'
;MTASRKLLAAALAIVSLALSTPASAGGEPGKCTGSFVNPITDICWSCLFPISIGALDIWPSSRPDPDNPDVPLCLCGIRPGIAMGFWEPVRLADVSMKPWCFVNLGGTKIDPGFDIGFRSISGPSAIGGASQYYSSWHVHWYAYPLIYWMEIVADFLCLEPGSIDILYISE
;
A
#
# COMPACT_ATOMS: atom_id res chain seq x y z
N MET A 1 -54.71 4.61 -30.31
CA MET A 1 -53.27 4.90 -30.54
C MET A 1 -52.60 5.70 -29.41
N THR A 2 -53.29 6.56 -28.69
CA THR A 2 -52.72 7.39 -27.60
C THR A 2 -52.43 6.62 -26.30
N ALA A 3 -53.27 5.64 -25.93
CA ALA A 3 -53.08 4.84 -24.70
C ALA A 3 -51.84 3.93 -24.77
N SER A 4 -51.58 3.29 -25.92
CA SER A 4 -50.40 2.43 -26.13
C SER A 4 -49.08 3.22 -26.06
N ARG A 5 -49.06 4.47 -26.57
CA ARG A 5 -47.89 5.36 -26.44
C ARG A 5 -47.59 5.76 -25.00
N LYS A 6 -48.64 5.98 -24.18
CA LYS A 6 -48.49 6.28 -22.75
C LYS A 6 -47.96 5.09 -21.94
N LEU A 7 -48.45 3.88 -22.26
CA LEU A 7 -47.96 2.63 -21.66
C LEU A 7 -46.49 2.36 -22.01
N LEU A 8 -46.11 2.60 -23.27
CA LEU A 8 -44.73 2.43 -23.71
C LEU A 8 -43.79 3.43 -23.04
N ALA A 9 -44.20 4.70 -22.92
CA ALA A 9 -43.44 5.73 -22.23
C ALA A 9 -43.28 5.43 -20.73
N ALA A 10 -44.33 4.93 -20.08
CA ALA A 10 -44.27 4.51 -18.67
C ALA A 10 -43.33 3.30 -18.49
N ALA A 11 -43.38 2.31 -19.39
CA ALA A 11 -42.47 1.18 -19.35
C ALA A 11 -41.01 1.59 -19.53
N LEU A 12 -40.72 2.49 -20.48
CA LEU A 12 -39.37 3.03 -20.68
C LEU A 12 -38.87 3.82 -19.45
N ALA A 13 -39.73 4.57 -18.77
CA ALA A 13 -39.38 5.30 -17.55
C ALA A 13 -39.09 4.37 -16.36
N ILE A 14 -39.81 3.25 -16.25
CA ILE A 14 -39.57 2.25 -15.20
C ILE A 14 -38.27 1.50 -15.48
N VAL A 15 -37.98 1.18 -16.74
CA VAL A 15 -36.72 0.53 -17.14
C VAL A 15 -35.53 1.45 -16.90
N SER A 16 -35.62 2.75 -17.20
CA SER A 16 -34.53 3.69 -16.93
C SER A 16 -34.26 3.90 -15.43
N LEU A 17 -35.29 3.81 -14.58
CA LEU A 17 -35.14 3.83 -13.12
C LEU A 17 -34.58 2.51 -12.57
N ALA A 18 -34.87 1.38 -13.22
CA ALA A 18 -34.33 0.08 -12.82
C ALA A 18 -32.86 -0.08 -13.23
N LEU A 19 -32.41 0.63 -14.27
CA LEU A 19 -31.01 0.62 -14.75
C LEU A 19 -30.15 1.75 -14.16
N SER A 20 -30.72 2.67 -13.38
CA SER A 20 -29.92 3.66 -12.66
C SER A 20 -29.18 2.98 -11.52
N THR A 21 -27.93 2.59 -11.76
CA THR A 21 -27.01 2.25 -10.70
C THR A 21 -26.77 3.48 -9.82
N PRO A 22 -26.77 3.36 -8.49
CA PRO A 22 -26.35 4.45 -7.64
C PRO A 22 -24.91 4.80 -8.02
N ALA A 23 -24.70 6.02 -8.53
CA ALA A 23 -23.36 6.57 -8.64
C ALA A 23 -22.79 6.66 -7.22
N SER A 24 -21.84 5.80 -6.88
CA SER A 24 -21.10 5.92 -5.63
C SER A 24 -20.27 7.20 -5.73
N ALA A 25 -20.72 8.26 -5.09
CA ALA A 25 -19.95 9.49 -4.95
C ALA A 25 -18.69 9.15 -4.15
N GLY A 26 -17.57 8.94 -4.85
CA GLY A 26 -16.25 8.67 -4.26
C GLY A 26 -15.61 9.93 -3.67
N GLY A 27 -16.29 10.58 -2.74
CA GLY A 27 -15.84 11.87 -2.20
C GLY A 27 -16.66 12.38 -1.03
N GLU A 28 -16.91 11.55 -0.02
CA GLU A 28 -17.36 12.07 1.28
C GLU A 28 -16.14 12.56 2.09
N PRO A 29 -16.19 13.79 2.66
CA PRO A 29 -15.22 14.25 3.63
C PRO A 29 -15.20 13.28 4.83
N GLY A 30 -14.09 12.56 5.01
CA GLY A 30 -13.94 11.57 6.09
C GLY A 30 -13.90 10.11 5.66
N LYS A 31 -14.14 9.78 4.38
CA LYS A 31 -14.03 8.38 3.92
C LYS A 31 -12.57 7.95 3.81
N CYS A 32 -12.11 6.97 4.58
CA CYS A 32 -10.80 6.37 4.37
C CYS A 32 -10.81 5.63 3.02
N THR A 33 -9.88 5.98 2.13
CA THR A 33 -9.82 5.45 0.77
C THR A 33 -8.45 4.87 0.54
N GLY A 34 -8.40 3.65 0.03
CA GLY A 34 -7.16 2.96 -0.32
C GLY A 34 -7.48 1.60 -0.90
N SER A 35 -6.46 0.93 -1.40
CA SER A 35 -6.52 -0.45 -1.87
C SER A 35 -5.50 -1.26 -1.09
N PHE A 36 -5.82 -2.54 -0.85
CA PHE A 36 -4.80 -3.44 -0.35
C PHE A 36 -3.66 -3.53 -1.39
N VAL A 37 -2.41 -3.45 -0.92
CA VAL A 37 -1.23 -3.49 -1.80
C VAL A 37 -1.23 -4.82 -2.56
N ASN A 38 -1.34 -4.75 -3.88
CA ASN A 38 -1.25 -5.94 -4.72
C ASN A 38 0.21 -6.35 -4.89
N PRO A 39 0.62 -7.53 -4.38
CA PRO A 39 2.01 -7.93 -4.42
C PRO A 39 2.57 -8.11 -5.84
N ILE A 40 1.71 -8.29 -6.84
CA ILE A 40 2.12 -8.49 -8.23
C ILE A 40 2.31 -7.16 -8.96
N THR A 41 1.39 -6.21 -8.81
CA THR A 41 1.37 -4.98 -9.64
C THR A 41 1.92 -3.74 -8.95
N ASP A 42 1.76 -3.65 -7.63
CA ASP A 42 2.02 -2.41 -6.89
C ASP A 42 3.45 -2.38 -6.32
N ILE A 43 4.19 -3.47 -6.54
CA ILE A 43 5.54 -3.65 -6.06
C ILE A 43 6.50 -3.43 -7.22
N CYS A 44 7.49 -2.58 -6.96
CA CYS A 44 8.55 -2.33 -7.91
C CYS A 44 9.48 -3.54 -7.98
N TRP A 45 9.16 -4.52 -8.83
CA TRP A 45 10.03 -5.69 -9.06
C TRP A 45 11.40 -5.31 -9.63
N SER A 46 11.45 -4.22 -10.39
CA SER A 46 12.73 -3.68 -10.85
C SER A 46 13.58 -3.12 -9.70
N CYS A 47 13.00 -2.84 -8.53
CA CYS A 47 13.71 -2.31 -7.37
C CYS A 47 14.41 -3.40 -6.56
N LEU A 48 14.22 -4.68 -6.87
CA LEU A 48 15.00 -5.78 -6.27
C LEU A 48 16.47 -5.75 -6.73
N PHE A 49 16.76 -5.08 -7.84
CA PHE A 49 18.10 -5.02 -8.40
C PHE A 49 19.01 -4.02 -7.66
N PRO A 50 20.33 -4.28 -7.63
CA PRO A 50 21.03 -5.40 -8.30
C PRO A 50 20.81 -6.76 -7.62
N ILE A 51 20.93 -7.85 -8.40
CA ILE A 51 20.92 -9.22 -7.87
C ILE A 51 22.31 -9.82 -8.05
N SER A 52 22.93 -10.25 -6.95
CA SER A 52 24.29 -10.78 -6.91
C SER A 52 24.33 -12.15 -6.20
N ILE A 53 25.31 -12.98 -6.56
CA ILE A 53 25.66 -14.22 -5.85
C ILE A 53 27.15 -14.19 -5.52
N GLY A 54 27.48 -14.08 -4.24
CA GLY A 54 28.84 -13.75 -3.81
C GLY A 54 29.32 -12.44 -4.46
N ALA A 55 30.56 -12.42 -4.95
CA ALA A 55 31.13 -11.28 -5.69
C ALA A 55 30.56 -11.06 -7.11
N LEU A 56 29.71 -11.96 -7.61
CA LEU A 56 29.24 -11.91 -9.00
C LEU A 56 27.87 -11.23 -9.09
N ASP A 57 27.83 -10.09 -9.78
CA ASP A 57 26.57 -9.45 -10.18
C ASP A 57 25.94 -10.20 -11.35
N ILE A 58 24.85 -10.93 -11.08
CA ILE A 58 24.07 -11.61 -12.11
C ILE A 58 23.26 -10.60 -12.91
N TRP A 59 22.69 -9.63 -12.20
CA TRP A 59 21.85 -8.61 -12.78
C TRP A 59 22.24 -7.23 -12.24
N PRO A 60 23.17 -6.53 -12.91
CA PRO A 60 23.62 -5.22 -12.45
C PRO A 60 22.51 -4.18 -12.61
N SER A 61 22.53 -3.17 -11.74
CA SER A 61 21.68 -1.99 -11.88
C SER A 61 22.40 -0.74 -11.39
N SER A 62 21.83 0.43 -11.67
CA SER A 62 22.35 1.72 -11.20
C SER A 62 21.96 2.04 -9.74
N ARG A 63 21.27 1.12 -9.05
CA ARG A 63 20.86 1.34 -7.66
C ARG A 63 22.03 1.07 -6.72
N PRO A 64 22.12 1.82 -5.61
CA PRO A 64 23.15 1.58 -4.60
C PRO A 64 22.99 0.16 -4.04
N ASP A 65 24.09 -0.54 -3.82
CA ASP A 65 24.15 -1.86 -3.21
C ASP A 65 25.35 -1.89 -2.26
N PRO A 66 25.22 -2.35 -1.01
CA PRO A 66 26.37 -2.61 -0.16
C PRO A 66 27.27 -3.72 -0.73
N ASP A 67 28.54 -3.75 -0.32
CA ASP A 67 29.48 -4.78 -0.77
C ASP A 67 28.99 -6.19 -0.34
N ASN A 68 28.79 -7.07 -1.32
CA ASN A 68 28.37 -8.45 -1.11
C ASN A 68 29.59 -9.35 -0.78
N PRO A 69 29.45 -10.46 -0.03
CA PRO A 69 30.59 -11.28 0.35
C PRO A 69 31.29 -11.89 -0.88
N ASP A 70 32.61 -12.00 -0.84
CA ASP A 70 33.40 -12.47 -1.99
C ASP A 70 33.06 -13.92 -2.40
N VAL A 71 32.74 -14.75 -1.40
CA VAL A 71 32.45 -16.16 -1.59
C VAL A 71 30.94 -16.40 -1.68
N PRO A 72 30.46 -17.13 -2.71
CA PRO A 72 29.04 -17.41 -2.86
C PRO A 72 28.53 -18.48 -1.90
N LEU A 73 29.41 -19.18 -1.18
CA LEU A 73 29.05 -20.21 -0.20
C LEU A 73 29.03 -19.61 1.20
N CYS A 74 27.87 -19.69 1.85
CA CYS A 74 27.70 -19.29 3.24
C CYS A 74 27.19 -20.45 4.09
N LEU A 75 27.45 -20.39 5.40
CA LEU A 75 26.85 -21.31 6.37
C LEU A 75 25.75 -20.57 7.12
N CYS A 76 24.53 -21.06 6.95
CA CYS A 76 23.35 -20.58 7.65
C CYS A 76 23.07 -21.53 8.81
N GLY A 77 23.71 -21.23 9.94
CA GLY A 77 23.86 -22.20 11.02
C GLY A 77 24.71 -23.40 10.59
N ILE A 78 24.10 -24.58 10.47
CA ILE A 78 24.77 -25.83 10.06
C ILE A 78 24.55 -26.20 8.59
N ARG A 79 23.70 -25.47 7.86
CA ARG A 79 23.34 -25.82 6.48
C ARG A 79 24.16 -24.99 5.50
N PRO A 80 24.78 -25.62 4.49
CA PRO A 80 25.40 -24.88 3.40
C PRO A 80 24.31 -24.16 2.61
N GLY A 81 24.52 -22.86 2.39
CA GLY A 81 23.64 -21.98 1.63
C GLY A 81 24.44 -21.17 0.60
N ILE A 82 23.71 -20.40 -0.20
CA ILE A 82 24.28 -19.52 -1.20
C ILE A 82 24.09 -18.07 -0.73
N ALA A 83 25.16 -17.29 -0.71
CA ALA A 83 25.11 -15.87 -0.43
C ALA A 83 24.53 -15.14 -1.64
N MET A 84 23.27 -14.71 -1.53
CA MET A 84 22.60 -13.90 -2.54
C MET A 84 22.34 -12.49 -2.01
N GLY A 85 22.66 -11.47 -2.80
CA GLY A 85 22.38 -10.07 -2.51
C GLY A 85 21.24 -9.58 -3.40
N PHE A 86 20.25 -8.92 -2.80
CA PHE A 86 19.15 -8.25 -3.50
C PHE A 86 18.41 -7.31 -2.55
N TRP A 87 17.67 -6.35 -3.10
CA TRP A 87 16.83 -5.45 -2.33
C TRP A 87 15.47 -6.08 -2.02
N GLU A 88 15.25 -6.46 -0.77
CA GLU A 88 13.96 -7.01 -0.33
C GLU A 88 13.02 -5.92 0.20
N PRO A 89 11.74 -5.89 -0.25
CA PRO A 89 10.71 -5.12 0.44
C PRO A 89 10.31 -5.86 1.71
N VAL A 90 10.87 -5.42 2.86
CA VAL A 90 10.60 -5.99 4.20
C VAL A 90 9.69 -5.13 5.07
N ARG A 91 9.54 -3.85 4.70
CA ARG A 91 8.73 -2.87 5.44
C ARG A 91 7.91 -2.04 4.46
N LEU A 92 6.71 -1.67 4.89
CA LEU A 92 5.79 -0.83 4.15
C LEU A 92 5.37 0.34 5.02
N ALA A 93 5.32 1.54 4.45
CA ALA A 93 4.86 2.75 5.12
C ALA A 93 3.60 3.27 4.42
N ASP A 94 2.53 3.41 5.18
CA ASP A 94 1.30 4.09 4.77
C ASP A 94 1.34 5.51 5.33
N VAL A 95 1.09 6.50 4.49
CA VAL A 95 1.02 7.90 4.92
C VAL A 95 -0.37 8.44 4.61
N SER A 96 -1.08 8.85 5.66
CA SER A 96 -2.45 9.35 5.56
C SER A 96 -2.62 10.62 6.40
N MET A 97 -3.42 11.56 5.93
CA MET A 97 -3.85 12.71 6.76
C MET A 97 -4.99 12.35 7.69
N LYS A 98 -5.68 11.24 7.42
CA LYS A 98 -6.85 10.83 8.17
C LYS A 98 -6.37 9.97 9.33
N PRO A 99 -6.70 10.34 10.58
CA PRO A 99 -6.33 9.52 11.72
C PRO A 99 -7.02 8.16 11.60
N TRP A 100 -6.31 7.11 12.01
CA TRP A 100 -6.84 5.74 12.04
C TRP A 100 -7.15 5.15 10.66
N CYS A 101 -6.69 5.79 9.58
CA CYS A 101 -7.01 5.39 8.21
C CYS A 101 -5.85 4.62 7.58
N PHE A 102 -6.04 3.32 7.38
CA PHE A 102 -5.09 2.39 6.81
C PHE A 102 -5.34 2.27 5.29
N VAL A 103 -4.69 3.10 4.49
CA VAL A 103 -4.83 3.12 3.03
C VAL A 103 -4.32 1.82 2.41
N ASN A 104 -3.22 1.27 2.93
CA ASN A 104 -2.61 0.03 2.46
C ASN A 104 -3.41 -1.22 2.87
N LEU A 105 -4.42 -1.07 3.73
CA LEU A 105 -5.34 -2.12 4.15
C LEU A 105 -6.74 -1.95 3.54
N GLY A 106 -6.80 -1.46 2.29
CA GLY A 106 -8.06 -1.25 1.57
C GLY A 106 -8.84 -0.03 2.01
N GLY A 107 -8.20 0.95 2.65
CA GLY A 107 -8.88 2.11 3.23
C GLY A 107 -9.72 1.74 4.46
N THR A 108 -9.28 0.74 5.23
CA THR A 108 -9.96 0.35 6.47
C THR A 108 -9.66 1.38 7.57
N LYS A 109 -10.70 1.75 8.33
CA LYS A 109 -10.54 2.61 9.51
C LYS A 109 -10.49 1.74 10.77
N ILE A 110 -9.36 1.73 11.48
CA ILE A 110 -9.18 1.00 12.75
C ILE A 110 -9.09 2.02 13.88
N ASP A 111 -10.25 2.41 14.41
CA ASP A 111 -10.38 3.47 15.41
C ASP A 111 -10.63 2.88 16.80
N PRO A 112 -9.75 3.09 17.78
CA PRO A 112 -9.92 2.64 19.17
C PRO A 112 -11.01 3.39 19.94
N GLY A 113 -11.71 4.35 19.32
CA GLY A 113 -12.87 5.04 19.87
C GLY A 113 -12.56 6.41 20.47
N PHE A 114 -11.36 6.95 20.22
CA PHE A 114 -11.01 8.32 20.60
C PHE A 114 -10.61 9.16 19.38
N ASP A 115 -11.28 10.30 19.25
CA ASP A 115 -11.05 11.23 18.15
C ASP A 115 -9.85 12.12 18.48
N ILE A 116 -8.75 11.90 17.76
CA ILE A 116 -7.54 12.72 17.83
C ILE A 116 -7.62 13.98 16.94
N GLY A 117 -8.77 14.19 16.27
CA GLY A 117 -9.06 15.33 15.44
C GLY A 117 -8.43 15.21 14.05
N PHE A 118 -9.25 15.41 13.02
CA PHE A 118 -8.75 15.49 11.64
C PHE A 118 -8.33 16.91 11.29
N ARG A 119 -7.05 17.09 10.94
CA ARG A 119 -6.50 18.34 10.45
C ARG A 119 -6.11 18.19 8.98
N SER A 120 -7.06 18.44 8.08
CA SER A 120 -6.75 18.58 6.65
C SER A 120 -5.86 19.80 6.41
N ILE A 121 -5.07 19.78 5.33
CA ILE A 121 -4.39 20.97 4.82
C ILE A 121 -5.41 22.10 4.67
N SER A 122 -5.30 23.12 5.52
CA SER A 122 -5.99 24.39 5.30
C SER A 122 -5.09 25.27 4.46
N GLY A 123 -5.54 25.64 3.25
CA GLY A 123 -4.92 26.70 2.47
C GLY A 123 -4.99 28.05 3.21
N PRO A 124 -4.31 29.10 2.71
CA PRO A 124 -4.26 30.38 3.39
C PRO A 124 -5.68 30.91 3.64
N SER A 125 -6.00 31.17 4.91
CA SER A 125 -7.22 31.89 5.28
C SER A 125 -7.11 33.32 4.75
N ALA A 126 -8.11 33.77 3.98
CA ALA A 126 -8.22 35.15 3.49
C ALA A 126 -8.59 36.16 4.60
N ILE A 127 -8.61 35.73 5.86
CA ILE A 127 -8.89 36.58 7.03
C ILE A 127 -7.60 36.61 7.86
N GLY A 128 -6.95 37.77 7.83
CA GLY A 128 -5.60 37.98 8.34
C GLY A 128 -5.40 37.64 9.81
N GLY A 129 -4.22 37.08 10.10
CA GLY A 129 -3.73 36.78 11.45
C GLY A 129 -3.27 35.32 11.59
N ALA A 130 -1.98 35.06 11.37
CA ALA A 130 -1.30 33.79 11.62
C ALA A 130 -1.78 32.55 10.81
N SER A 131 -1.87 32.67 9.48
CA SER A 131 -1.98 31.51 8.58
C SER A 131 -0.65 30.72 8.52
N GLN A 132 -0.37 29.90 9.53
CA GLN A 132 0.65 28.85 9.45
C GLN A 132 0.10 27.73 8.56
N TYR A 133 0.83 27.36 7.50
CA TYR A 133 0.54 26.13 6.76
C TYR A 133 0.78 24.96 7.71
N TYR A 134 -0.29 24.34 8.22
CA TYR A 134 -0.18 23.10 8.98
C TYR A 134 -0.69 21.93 8.14
N SER A 135 0.11 20.86 8.10
CA SER A 135 -0.27 19.57 7.52
C SER A 135 0.10 18.50 8.53
N SER A 136 -0.90 17.83 9.09
CA SER A 136 -0.67 16.64 9.92
C SER A 136 -0.72 15.42 9.02
N TRP A 137 0.35 14.64 9.06
CA TRP A 137 0.44 13.36 8.39
C TRP A 137 0.68 12.31 9.45
N HIS A 138 -0.03 11.22 9.28
CA HIS A 138 0.11 10.04 10.08
C HIS A 138 0.77 8.94 9.27
N VAL A 139 1.66 8.21 9.90
CA VAL A 139 2.42 7.11 9.31
C VAL A 139 2.07 5.82 10.03
N HIS A 140 1.57 4.85 9.28
CA HIS A 140 1.42 3.47 9.74
C HIS A 140 2.55 2.62 9.15
N TRP A 141 3.33 2.00 10.02
CA TRP A 141 4.46 1.15 9.65
C TRP A 141 4.09 -0.32 9.74
N TYR A 142 4.33 -1.06 8.67
CA TYR A 142 4.00 -2.48 8.57
C TYR A 142 5.26 -3.32 8.41
N ALA A 143 5.27 -4.48 9.04
CA ALA A 143 6.10 -5.60 8.63
C ALA A 143 5.48 -6.18 7.35
N TYR A 144 6.26 -6.26 6.28
CA TYR A 144 5.77 -6.78 5.01
C TYR A 144 6.88 -7.59 4.32
N PRO A 145 7.26 -8.77 4.86
CA PRO A 145 8.32 -9.61 4.30
C PRO A 145 7.85 -10.30 3.03
N LEU A 146 7.87 -9.58 1.89
CA LEU A 146 7.14 -9.99 0.70
C LEU A 146 7.69 -11.30 0.09
N ILE A 147 9.00 -11.42 0.04
CA ILE A 147 9.65 -12.53 -0.66
C ILE A 147 9.42 -13.85 0.11
N TYR A 148 9.35 -13.74 1.44
CA TYR A 148 9.06 -14.86 2.32
C TYR A 148 7.64 -15.44 2.13
N TRP A 149 6.58 -14.64 2.31
CA TRP A 149 5.18 -15.14 2.21
C TRP A 149 4.74 -15.48 0.77
N MET A 150 5.39 -14.93 -0.26
CA MET A 150 5.17 -15.35 -1.65
C MET A 150 5.98 -16.59 -2.06
N GLU A 151 6.85 -17.09 -1.18
CA GLU A 151 7.70 -18.26 -1.41
C GLU A 151 8.55 -18.16 -2.70
N ILE A 152 8.99 -16.95 -3.07
CA ILE A 152 9.71 -16.72 -4.33
C ILE A 152 11.13 -17.31 -4.28
N VAL A 153 11.75 -17.32 -3.10
CA VAL A 153 13.09 -17.85 -2.88
C VAL A 153 12.98 -19.10 -2.01
N ALA A 154 13.56 -20.21 -2.49
CA ALA A 154 13.33 -21.56 -1.97
C ALA A 154 14.01 -21.87 -0.62
N ASP A 155 14.65 -20.91 0.06
CA ASP A 155 15.45 -21.18 1.26
C ASP A 155 15.02 -20.34 2.48
N PHE A 156 13.96 -20.83 3.15
CA PHE A 156 13.31 -20.20 4.30
C PHE A 156 14.16 -20.15 5.58
N LEU A 157 15.31 -20.83 5.62
CA LEU A 157 16.10 -20.89 6.86
C LEU A 157 17.02 -19.68 7.05
N CYS A 158 17.35 -18.99 5.97
CA CYS A 158 18.31 -17.87 5.95
C CYS A 158 17.65 -16.55 5.58
N LEU A 159 16.45 -16.61 5.02
CA LEU A 159 15.58 -15.46 4.88
C LEU A 159 14.95 -15.16 6.23
N GLU A 160 14.74 -13.87 6.50
CA GLU A 160 14.00 -13.43 7.68
C GLU A 160 12.56 -13.95 7.57
N PRO A 161 12.12 -14.88 8.45
CA PRO A 161 10.75 -15.35 8.43
C PRO A 161 9.84 -14.27 9.03
N GLY A 162 8.67 -14.08 8.43
CA GLY A 162 7.69 -13.17 9.02
C GLY A 162 6.33 -13.18 8.34
N SER A 163 5.34 -12.68 9.07
CA SER A 163 4.02 -12.40 8.54
C SER A 163 3.83 -10.90 8.36
N ILE A 164 2.79 -10.55 7.61
CA ILE A 164 2.34 -9.16 7.52
C ILE A 164 1.76 -8.75 8.88
N ASP A 165 2.25 -7.64 9.44
CA ASP A 165 1.78 -7.11 10.72
C ASP A 165 1.90 -5.58 10.78
N ILE A 166 1.13 -4.94 11.65
CA ILE A 166 1.18 -3.50 11.92
C ILE A 166 2.15 -3.30 13.10
N LEU A 167 3.30 -2.70 12.82
CA LEU A 167 4.36 -2.51 13.83
C LEU A 167 4.18 -1.22 14.63
N TYR A 168 3.82 -0.13 13.95
CA TYR A 168 3.76 1.19 14.57
C TYR A 168 2.70 2.07 13.91
N ILE A 169 2.03 2.86 14.74
CA ILE A 169 1.00 3.83 14.38
C ILE A 169 1.44 5.17 15.00
N SER A 170 1.46 6.23 14.21
CA SER A 170 1.96 7.54 14.66
C SER A 170 0.96 8.39 15.43
N GLU A 171 -0.32 8.04 15.31
CA GLU A 171 -1.51 8.64 15.94
C GLU A 171 -1.55 8.55 17.46
#